data_AF-A0A3D3WZG7-F1
#
_entry.id   AF-A0A3D3WZG7-F1
#
_cell.length_a   1.000
_cell.length_b   1.000
_cell.length_c   1.000
_cell.angle_alpha   90.00
_cell.angle_beta   90.00
_cell.angle_gamma   90.00
#
_symmetry.space_group_name_H-M   'P 1'
#
loop_
_entity.id
_entity.type
_entity.pdbx_description
1 polymer ?
#
loop_
_entity_poly.entity_id
_entity_poly.type
_entity_poly.pdbx_seq_one_letter_code
_entity_poly.pdbx_strand_id
1 'polypeptide(L)' 'MKVLLAKLGLDGHDRGIKVIARALRDAGMEVVYMGMRVTPDQVAQTALQEDVDVVGISILSGAHMRLVPRLTKAL' A
#
# COMPACT_ATOMS: atom_id res chain seq x y z
N MET A 1 2.35 10.27 12.38
CA MET A 1 2.46 8.95 11.76
C MET A 1 1.97 9.05 10.32
N LYS A 2 2.83 8.76 9.36
CA LYS A 2 2.56 8.75 7.92
C LYS A 2 2.46 7.31 7.43
N VAL A 3 1.37 6.99 6.75
CA VAL A 3 1.05 5.65 6.26
C VAL A 3 0.95 5.67 4.75
N LEU A 4 1.72 4.81 4.08
CA LEU A 4 1.58 4.54 2.66
C LEU A 4 0.61 3.38 2.45
N LEU A 5 -0.40 3.57 1.61
CA LEU A 5 -1.35 2.56 1.22
C LEU A 5 -1.28 2.27 -0.27
N ALA A 6 -1.13 1.00 -0.62
CA ALA A 6 -1.01 0.59 -2.02
C ALA A 6 -1.70 -0.75 -2.32
N LYS A 7 -2.23 -0.87 -3.54
CA LYS A 7 -2.84 -2.11 -4.02
C LYS A 7 -1.97 -2.77 -5.10
N LEU A 8 -1.33 -3.86 -4.72
CA LEU A 8 -0.28 -4.52 -5.51
C LEU A 8 -0.82 -5.33 -6.68
N GLY A 9 -0.16 -5.18 -7.83
CA GLY A 9 -0.40 -5.99 -9.02
C GLY A 9 -1.75 -5.74 -9.70
N LEU A 10 -2.16 -6.67 -10.58
CA LEU A 10 -3.40 -6.59 -11.34
C LEU A 10 -4.60 -6.96 -10.48
N ASP A 11 -5.02 -6.04 -9.62
CA ASP A 11 -6.17 -6.23 -8.74
C ASP A 11 -7.06 -4.97 -8.74
N GLY A 12 -8.31 -5.14 -9.18
CA GLY A 12 -9.30 -4.07 -9.32
C GLY A 12 -10.15 -3.81 -8.06
N HIS A 13 -9.99 -4.59 -6.99
CA HIS A 13 -10.81 -4.49 -5.79
C HIS A 13 -10.33 -3.38 -4.83
N ASP A 14 -10.73 -2.14 -5.06
CA ASP A 14 -10.22 -0.97 -4.33
C ASP A 14 -11.07 -0.51 -3.13
N ARG A 15 -12.29 -1.03 -2.98
CA ARG A 15 -13.22 -0.58 -1.93
C ARG A 15 -12.62 -0.72 -0.53
N GLY A 16 -12.05 -1.89 -0.20
CA GLY A 16 -11.51 -2.17 1.13
C GLY A 16 -10.39 -1.20 1.51
N ILE A 17 -9.40 -1.00 0.64
CA ILE A 17 -8.27 -0.12 0.93
C ILE A 17 -8.70 1.35 1.03
N LYS A 18 -9.71 1.79 0.25
CA LYS A 18 -10.26 3.15 0.35
C LYS A 18 -10.96 3.40 1.69
N VAL A 19 -11.68 2.41 2.23
CA VAL A 19 -12.29 2.50 3.57
C VAL A 19 -11.22 2.63 4.64
N ILE A 20 -10.17 1.80 4.59
CA ILE A 20 -9.05 1.89 5.52
C ILE A 20 -8.33 3.25 5.39
N ALA A 21 -8.05 3.70 4.18
CA ALA A 21 -7.44 5.02 3.94
C ALA A 21 -8.24 6.15 4.58
N ARG A 22 -9.57 6.09 4.48
CA ARG A 22 -10.44 7.08 5.13
C ARG A 22 -10.36 6.98 6.66
N ALA A 23 -10.46 5.78 7.21
CA ALA A 23 -10.41 5.56 8.66
C ALA A 23 -9.08 6.03 9.27
N LEU A 24 -7.94 5.78 8.61
CA LEU A 24 -6.64 6.25 9.09
C LEU A 24 -6.54 7.79 9.06
N ARG A 25 -7.07 8.44 8.03
CA ARG A 25 -7.15 9.91 7.98
C ARG A 25 -8.05 10.48 9.08
N ASP A 26 -9.22 9.86 9.30
CA ASP A 26 -10.14 10.28 10.36
C ASP A 26 -9.52 10.09 11.76
N ALA A 27 -8.56 9.16 11.91
CA ALA A 27 -7.75 8.98 13.11
C ALA A 27 -6.55 9.95 13.22
N GLY A 28 -6.41 10.92 12.30
CA GLY A 28 -5.36 11.95 12.33
C GLY A 28 -4.02 11.53 11.70
N MET A 29 -3.97 10.41 10.97
CA MET A 29 -2.75 9.97 10.27
C MET A 29 -2.64 10.64 8.91
N GLU A 30 -1.41 10.94 8.49
CA GLU A 30 -1.14 11.33 7.11
C GLU A 30 -1.15 10.08 6.23
N VAL A 31 -1.91 10.10 5.12
CA VAL A 31 -2.11 8.90 4.29
C VAL A 31 -1.74 9.18 2.83
N VAL A 32 -0.64 8.58 2.39
CA VAL A 32 -0.21 8.52 0.99
C VAL A 32 -0.90 7.33 0.33
N TYR A 33 -1.81 7.58 -0.61
CA TYR A 33 -2.52 6.50 -1.32
C TYR A 33 -2.04 6.42 -2.78
N MET A 34 -1.32 5.34 -3.12
CA MET A 34 -0.74 5.16 -4.46
C MET A 34 -1.73 4.61 -5.50
N GLY A 35 -2.93 4.21 -5.08
CA GLY A 35 -3.91 3.59 -5.98
C GLY A 35 -3.66 2.12 -6.27
N MET A 36 -4.00 1.71 -7.49
CA MET A 36 -3.98 0.31 -7.95
C MET A 36 -2.87 0.05 -8.97
N ARG A 37 -2.57 -1.23 -9.20
CA ARG A 37 -1.63 -1.67 -10.24
C ARG A 37 -0.20 -1.17 -10.03
N VAL A 38 0.15 -0.97 -8.77
CA VAL A 38 1.51 -0.64 -8.36
C VAL A 38 2.36 -1.90 -8.24
N THR A 39 3.65 -1.78 -8.55
CA THR A 39 4.63 -2.86 -8.34
C THR A 39 5.24 -2.77 -6.94
N PRO A 40 5.79 -3.88 -6.40
CA PRO A 40 6.54 -3.84 -5.13
C PRO A 40 7.65 -2.81 -5.11
N ASP A 41 8.41 -2.68 -6.20
CA ASP A 41 9.55 -1.75 -6.28
C ASP A 41 9.10 -0.28 -6.26
N GLN A 42 7.98 0.03 -6.93
CA GLN A 42 7.37 1.37 -6.85
C GLN A 42 6.93 1.70 -5.43
N VAL A 43 6.30 0.74 -4.73
CA VAL A 43 5.87 0.93 -3.34
C VAL A 43 7.05 1.19 -2.43
N ALA A 44 8.13 0.42 -2.55
CA ALA A 44 9.34 0.63 -1.75
C ALA A 44 10.01 1.97 -2.04
N GLN A 45 10.11 2.36 -3.31
CA GLN A 45 10.64 3.67 -3.70
C GLN A 45 9.81 4.82 -3.12
N THR A 46 8.49 4.75 -3.21
CA THR A 46 7.62 5.79 -2.65
C THR A 46 7.66 5.78 -1.12
N ALA A 47 7.75 4.62 -0.47
CA ALA A 47 7.91 4.54 0.98
C ALA A 47 9.16 5.28 1.46
N LEU A 48 10.29 5.13 0.74
CA LEU A 48 11.54 5.84 1.03
C LEU A 48 11.43 7.34 0.74
N GLN A 49 10.85 7.73 -0.40
CA GLN A 49 10.73 9.14 -0.81
C GLN A 49 9.82 9.94 0.11
N GLU A 50 8.73 9.32 0.56
CA GLU A 50 7.74 9.94 1.43
C GLU A 50 8.12 9.85 2.92
N ASP A 51 9.16 9.07 3.25
CA ASP A 51 9.63 8.80 4.61
C ASP A 51 8.48 8.33 5.52
N VAL A 52 7.84 7.22 5.12
CA VAL A 52 6.65 6.71 5.81
C VAL A 52 6.99 5.79 6.98
N ASP A 53 6.20 5.89 8.05
CA ASP A 53 6.35 5.02 9.23
C ASP A 53 5.81 3.60 8.98
N VAL A 54 4.78 3.48 8.12
CA VAL A 54 4.06 2.23 7.89
C VAL A 54 3.69 2.08 6.42
N VAL A 55 3.92 0.87 5.87
CA VAL A 55 3.42 0.46 4.54
C VAL A 55 2.27 -0.52 4.71
N GLY A 56 1.07 -0.12 4.31
CA GLY A 56 -0.12 -0.96 4.24
C GLY A 56 -0.43 -1.39 2.82
N ILE A 57 -0.67 -2.70 2.63
CA ILE A 57 -0.99 -3.27 1.31
C ILE A 57 -2.34 -3.96 1.30
N SER A 58 -3.01 -3.92 0.15
CA SER A 58 -4.25 -4.67 -0.09
C SER A 58 -4.11 -5.57 -1.31
N ILE A 59 -4.51 -6.84 -1.17
CA ILE A 59 -4.50 -7.85 -2.23
C ILE A 59 -5.71 -8.79 -2.04
N LEU A 60 -6.54 -8.90 -3.07
CA LEU A 60 -7.62 -9.89 -3.19
C LEU A 60 -7.38 -10.88 -4.33
N SER A 61 -6.54 -10.54 -5.32
CA SER A 61 -6.24 -11.38 -6.49
C SER A 61 -5.56 -12.72 -6.21
N GLY A 62 -5.34 -13.09 -4.94
CA GLY A 62 -4.60 -14.30 -4.56
C GLY A 62 -3.08 -14.20 -4.75
N ALA A 63 -2.57 -13.09 -5.29
CA ALA A 63 -1.14 -12.92 -5.59
C ALA A 63 -0.25 -12.64 -4.35
N HIS A 64 -0.81 -12.66 -3.14
CA HIS A 64 -0.12 -12.25 -1.91
C HIS A 64 1.14 -13.08 -1.63
N MET A 65 1.09 -14.41 -1.85
CA MET A 65 2.26 -15.28 -1.67
C MET A 65 3.44 -14.96 -2.59
N ARG A 66 3.19 -14.27 -3.72
CA ARG A 66 4.27 -13.84 -4.63
C ARG A 66 4.67 -12.39 -4.42
N LEU A 67 3.71 -11.49 -4.21
CA LEU A 67 3.95 -10.06 -4.20
C LEU A 67 4.41 -9.53 -2.83
N VAL A 68 3.90 -10.10 -1.73
CA VAL A 68 4.29 -9.65 -0.38
C VAL A 68 5.77 -9.96 -0.10
N PRO A 69 6.29 -11.17 -0.33
CA PRO A 69 7.71 -11.44 -0.10
C PRO A 69 8.64 -10.60 -0.97
N ARG A 70 8.21 -10.22 -2.18
CA ARG A 70 8.98 -9.31 -3.04
C ARG A 70 9.00 -7.91 -2.47
N LEU A 71 7.87 -7.40 -1.99
CA LEU A 71 7.80 -6.09 -1.34
C LEU A 71 8.66 -6.05 -0.08
N THR A 72 8.54 -7.04 0.81
CA THR A 72 9.31 -7.08 2.07
C THR A 72 10.82 -7.11 1.84
N LYS A 73 11.29 -7.65 0.71
CA LYS A 73 12.73 -7.62 0.34
C LYS A 73 13.18 -6.27 -0.23
N ALA A 74 12.24 -5.48 -0.76
CA ALA A 74 12.52 -4.18 -1.38
C ALA A 74 12.42 -3.01 -0.39
N LEU A 75 11.72 -3.21 0.72
CA LEU A 75 11.68 -2.34 1.90
C LEU A 75 12.90 -2.59 2.78
#